data_AF-A0A2J7ZGW5-F1
#
_entry.id   AF-A0A2J7ZGW5-F1
#
_cell.length_a   1.000
_cell.length_b   1.000
_cell.length_c   1.000
_cell.angle_alpha   90.00
_cell.angle_beta   90.00
_cell.angle_gamma   90.00
#
_symmetry.space_group_name_H-M   'P 1'
#
loop_
_entity.id
_entity.type
_entity.pdbx_description
1 polymer ?
#
loop_
_entity_poly.entity_id
_entity_poly.type
_entity_poly.pdbx_seq_one_letter_code
_entity_poly.pdbx_strand_id
1 'polypeptide(L)'
;VLMGDAADEGGAGVDGGAAPGLSAAAEASTTTAEEWEELAAEWLDQAVSGAAAQYAEAIAKIPELGQQGGAQLATDVEYFLNVMGALHVAPPASLLTVQLLAGAAPEEFGELARGAAAEGAADTAALRALAAMRRLDLEAVPAS
;
A
#
# COMPACT_ATOMS: atom_id res chain seq x y z
N VAL A 1 54.32 -65.47 7.93
CA VAL A 1 53.87 -65.98 9.24
C VAL A 1 54.00 -64.87 10.24
N LEU A 2 52.86 -64.37 10.73
CA LEU A 2 52.66 -63.87 12.08
C LEU A 2 51.14 -63.71 12.21
N MET A 3 50.52 -64.85 12.54
CA MET A 3 49.24 -64.91 13.23
C MET A 3 49.47 -64.54 14.71
N GLY A 4 48.45 -63.93 15.29
CA GLY A 4 48.22 -63.67 16.72
C GLY A 4 47.04 -62.71 16.78
N ASP A 5 45.79 -63.16 16.92
CA ASP A 5 45.12 -63.58 18.18
C ASP A 5 45.05 -62.41 19.20
N ALA A 6 43.97 -62.05 19.88
CA ALA A 6 42.52 -62.21 19.85
C ALA A 6 41.97 -61.21 20.90
N ALA A 7 40.71 -60.78 20.79
CA ALA A 7 39.79 -60.22 21.82
C ALA A 7 38.84 -59.22 21.14
N ASP A 8 37.55 -59.49 20.94
CA ASP A 8 36.44 -59.75 21.89
C ASP A 8 35.80 -58.48 22.47
N GLU A 9 34.47 -58.51 22.39
CA GLU A 9 33.40 -57.68 22.96
C GLU A 9 33.16 -56.21 22.54
N GLY A 10 31.87 -55.94 22.32
CA GLY A 10 31.25 -54.70 22.80
C GLY A 10 30.62 -53.82 21.73
N GLY A 11 29.40 -54.15 21.32
CA GLY A 11 28.56 -53.26 20.54
C GLY A 11 28.21 -51.98 21.29
N ALA A 12 28.18 -50.86 20.56
CA ALA A 12 27.33 -49.72 20.85
C ALA A 12 27.11 -48.96 19.55
N GLY A 13 25.97 -49.23 18.91
CA GLY A 13 25.43 -48.33 17.90
C GLY A 13 25.19 -46.98 18.56
N VAL A 14 25.92 -45.97 18.12
CA VAL A 14 25.56 -44.57 18.39
C VAL A 14 24.50 -44.15 17.37
N ASP A 15 23.27 -44.64 17.57
CA ASP A 15 22.08 -43.91 17.16
C ASP A 15 21.93 -42.73 18.12
N GLY A 16 22.75 -41.69 17.88
CA GLY A 16 22.59 -40.38 18.49
C GLY A 16 21.42 -39.69 17.81
N GLY A 17 20.20 -40.04 18.24
CA GLY A 17 18.95 -39.46 17.77
C GLY A 17 19.02 -37.93 17.75
N ALA A 18 18.64 -37.36 16.61
CA ALA A 18 18.37 -35.93 16.51
C ALA A 18 17.43 -35.52 17.64
N ALA A 19 17.89 -34.62 18.51
CA ALA A 19 17.09 -34.10 19.60
C ALA A 19 15.81 -33.47 19.02
N PRO A 20 14.60 -33.98 19.32
CA PRO A 20 13.35 -33.51 18.72
C PRO A 20 12.92 -32.12 19.24
N GLY A 21 13.75 -31.46 20.05
CA GLY A 21 13.43 -30.19 20.71
C GLY A 21 13.96 -28.92 20.02
N LEU A 22 14.97 -29.00 19.15
CA LEU A 22 15.51 -27.79 18.50
C LEU A 22 14.67 -27.34 17.29
N SER A 23 14.07 -28.27 16.55
CA SER A 23 13.21 -27.94 15.39
C SER A 23 11.97 -27.15 15.84
N ALA A 24 11.28 -27.64 16.87
CA ALA A 24 10.04 -27.03 17.36
C ALA A 24 10.26 -25.65 18.02
N ALA A 25 11.40 -25.43 18.69
CA ALA A 25 11.73 -24.14 19.29
C ALA A 25 12.19 -23.10 18.26
N ALA A 26 12.92 -23.53 17.22
CA ALA A 26 13.24 -22.68 16.09
C ALA A 26 11.97 -22.33 15.32
N GLU A 27 11.12 -23.30 14.99
CA GLU A 27 9.82 -23.09 14.33
C GLU A 27 8.90 -22.17 15.15
N ALA A 28 8.76 -22.39 16.46
CA ALA A 28 7.95 -21.51 17.32
C ALA A 28 8.48 -20.07 17.38
N SER A 29 9.80 -19.88 17.34
CA SER A 29 10.40 -18.55 17.29
C SER A 29 10.19 -17.85 15.94
N THR A 30 10.23 -18.59 14.83
CA THR A 30 9.95 -18.05 13.49
C THR A 30 8.47 -17.71 13.33
N THR A 31 7.57 -18.58 13.82
CA THR A 31 6.12 -18.33 13.83
C THR A 31 5.79 -17.03 14.55
N THR A 32 6.39 -16.76 15.71
CA THR A 32 6.14 -15.48 16.40
C THR A 32 6.66 -14.27 15.62
N ALA A 33 7.80 -14.38 14.94
CA ALA A 33 8.35 -13.26 14.17
C ALA A 33 7.50 -12.94 12.93
N GLU A 34 7.02 -13.98 12.23
CA GLU A 34 6.10 -13.86 11.09
C GLU A 34 4.75 -13.26 11.52
N GLU A 35 4.20 -13.69 12.65
CA GLU A 35 2.96 -13.12 13.22
C GLU A 35 3.12 -11.63 13.59
N TRP A 36 4.27 -11.23 14.14
CA TRP A 36 4.56 -9.83 14.44
C TRP A 36 4.72 -8.99 13.17
N GLU A 37 5.30 -9.55 12.11
CA GLU A 37 5.44 -8.89 10.82
C GLU A 37 4.09 -8.71 10.12
N GLU A 38 3.22 -9.72 10.18
CA GLU A 38 1.84 -9.63 9.69
C GLU A 38 1.05 -8.57 10.45
N LEU A 39 1.10 -8.58 11.79
CA LEU A 39 0.44 -7.56 12.61
C LEU A 39 0.98 -6.15 12.33
N ALA A 40 2.28 -6.00 12.11
CA ALA A 40 2.89 -4.73 11.75
C ALA A 40 2.42 -4.25 10.37
N ALA A 41 2.30 -5.16 9.39
CA ALA A 41 1.77 -4.85 8.07
C ALA A 41 0.30 -4.43 8.11
N GLU A 42 -0.55 -5.16 8.86
CA GLU A 42 -1.96 -4.80 9.06
C GLU A 42 -2.10 -3.43 9.75
N TRP A 43 -1.31 -3.19 10.80
CA TRP A 43 -1.32 -1.91 11.50
C TRP A 43 -0.87 -0.76 10.59
N LEU A 44 0.17 -0.97 9.78
CA LEU A 44 0.64 0.01 8.80
C LEU A 44 -0.43 0.31 7.75
N ASP A 45 -1.08 -0.72 7.20
CA ASP A 45 -2.17 -0.55 6.23
C ASP A 45 -3.32 0.29 6.83
N GLN A 46 -3.75 -0.03 8.05
CA GLN A 46 -4.80 0.72 8.74
C GLN A 46 -4.41 2.17 9.03
N ALA A 47 -3.18 2.40 9.52
CA ALA A 47 -2.69 3.72 9.87
C ALA A 47 -2.59 4.62 8.63
N VAL A 48 -1.99 4.10 7.55
CA VAL A 48 -1.79 4.85 6.31
C VAL A 48 -3.12 5.07 5.58
N SER A 49 -3.98 4.06 5.51
CA SER A 49 -5.34 4.20 4.93
C SER A 49 -6.18 5.22 5.70
N GLY A 50 -6.09 5.23 7.03
CA GLY A 50 -6.75 6.23 7.88
C GLY A 50 -6.23 7.65 7.61
N ALA A 51 -4.91 7.82 7.47
CA ALA A 51 -4.31 9.10 7.11
C ALA A 51 -4.74 9.57 5.71
N ALA A 52 -4.79 8.66 4.73
CA ALA A 52 -5.23 8.95 3.37
C ALA A 52 -6.70 9.42 3.34
N ALA A 53 -7.57 8.78 4.12
CA ALA A 53 -8.97 9.18 4.26
C ALA A 53 -9.10 10.59 4.87
N GLN A 54 -8.34 10.89 5.93
CA GLN A 54 -8.31 12.22 6.54
C GLN A 54 -7.79 13.28 5.56
N TYR A 55 -6.78 12.94 4.76
CA TYR A 55 -6.24 13.86 3.77
C TYR A 55 -7.27 14.18 2.67
N ALA A 56 -7.95 13.16 2.15
CA ALA A 56 -9.04 13.35 1.19
C ALA A 56 -10.18 14.22 1.77
N GLU A 57 -10.54 14.02 3.04
CA GLU A 57 -11.54 14.84 3.73
C GLU A 57 -11.08 16.30 3.88
N ALA A 58 -9.80 16.52 4.19
CA ALA A 58 -9.22 17.87 4.29
C ALA A 58 -9.22 18.59 2.93
N ILE A 59 -8.88 17.88 1.85
CA ILE A 59 -8.92 18.41 0.48
C ILE A 59 -10.35 18.82 0.11
N ALA A 60 -11.35 18.00 0.42
CA ALA A 60 -12.76 18.30 0.13
C ALA A 60 -13.30 19.53 0.87
N LYS A 61 -12.61 20.01 1.92
CA LYS A 61 -12.97 21.23 2.67
C LYS A 61 -12.37 22.51 2.08
N ILE A 62 -11.52 22.41 1.06
CA ILE A 62 -10.97 23.58 0.38
C ILE A 62 -12.12 24.30 -0.36
N PRO A 63 -12.38 25.58 -0.09
CA PRO A 63 -13.54 26.26 -0.69
C PRO A 63 -13.32 26.65 -2.15
N GLU A 64 -12.08 27.01 -2.52
CA GLU A 64 -11.71 27.42 -3.87
C GLU A 64 -10.26 27.07 -4.15
N LEU A 65 -9.99 26.57 -5.36
CA LEU A 65 -8.69 26.08 -5.78
C LEU A 65 -8.32 26.69 -7.15
N GLY A 66 -7.43 27.68 -7.15
CA GLY A 66 -6.88 28.25 -8.37
C GLY A 66 -5.85 27.33 -9.03
N GLN A 67 -5.49 27.62 -10.29
CA GLN A 67 -4.56 26.80 -11.09
C GLN A 67 -3.23 26.47 -10.37
N GLN A 68 -2.57 27.49 -9.82
CA GLN A 68 -1.29 27.29 -9.12
C GLN A 68 -1.47 26.48 -7.83
N GLY A 69 -2.58 26.67 -7.11
CA GLY A 69 -2.91 25.89 -5.92
C GLY A 69 -3.19 24.43 -6.26
N GLY A 70 -3.91 24.19 -7.36
CA GLY A 70 -4.21 22.86 -7.87
C GLY A 70 -2.96 22.09 -8.30
N ALA A 71 -2.01 22.75 -8.98
CA ALA A 71 -0.73 22.14 -9.34
C ALA A 71 0.13 21.78 -8.12
N GLN A 72 0.15 22.65 -7.10
CA GLN A 72 0.81 22.35 -5.82
C GLN A 72 0.15 21.17 -5.12
N LEU A 73 -1.19 21.18 -5.03
CA LEU A 73 -1.94 20.08 -4.42
C LEU A 73 -1.70 18.74 -5.14
N ALA A 74 -1.66 18.73 -6.48
CA ALA A 74 -1.35 17.53 -7.24
C ALA A 74 0.05 16.97 -6.88
N THR A 75 1.02 17.86 -6.70
CA THR A 75 2.39 17.50 -6.30
C THR A 75 2.43 16.94 -4.87
N ASP A 76 1.73 17.59 -3.94
CA ASP A 76 1.66 17.15 -2.54
C ASP A 76 0.98 15.77 -2.43
N VAL A 77 -0.08 15.56 -3.20
CA VAL A 77 -0.76 14.26 -3.28
C VAL A 77 0.16 13.22 -3.91
N GLU A 78 0.83 13.50 -5.03
CA GLU A 78 1.81 12.57 -5.63
C GLU A 78 2.87 12.14 -4.62
N TYR A 79 3.43 13.07 -3.84
CA TYR A 79 4.40 12.73 -2.80
C TYR A 79 3.80 11.78 -1.77
N PHE A 80 2.59 12.04 -1.30
CA PHE A 80 1.90 11.17 -0.35
C PHE A 80 1.63 9.78 -0.93
N LEU A 81 1.19 9.69 -2.19
CA LEU A 81 0.95 8.41 -2.88
C LEU A 81 2.23 7.60 -3.06
N ASN A 82 3.36 8.24 -3.32
CA ASN A 82 4.67 7.59 -3.37
C ASN A 82 5.07 7.00 -2.01
N VAL A 83 4.76 7.69 -0.90
CA VAL A 83 4.95 7.16 0.46
C VAL A 83 4.05 5.94 0.70
N MET A 84 2.78 6.00 0.30
CA MET A 84 1.87 4.84 0.40
C MET A 84 2.42 3.64 -0.38
N GLY A 85 2.88 3.86 -1.61
CA GLY A 85 3.49 2.81 -2.43
C GLY A 85 4.75 2.20 -1.80
N ALA A 86 5.61 3.02 -1.19
CA ALA A 86 6.79 2.54 -0.47
C ALA A 86 6.43 1.71 0.79
N LEU A 87 5.27 1.98 1.37
CA LEU A 87 4.71 1.22 2.50
C LEU A 87 3.84 0.04 2.04
N HIS A 88 3.73 -0.22 0.74
CA HIS A 88 2.88 -1.26 0.13
C HIS A 88 1.38 -1.10 0.42
N VAL A 89 0.93 0.12 0.71
CA VAL A 89 -0.48 0.43 0.96
C VAL A 89 -1.12 0.95 -0.32
N ALA A 90 -2.29 0.41 -0.67
CA ALA A 90 -2.99 0.80 -1.89
C ALA A 90 -3.56 2.23 -1.78
N PRO A 91 -3.30 3.09 -2.78
CA PRO A 91 -3.83 4.45 -2.75
C PRO A 91 -5.34 4.49 -3.00
N PRO A 92 -6.11 5.35 -2.30
CA PRO A 92 -7.53 5.49 -2.56
C PRO A 92 -7.78 6.23 -3.89
N ALA A 93 -8.82 5.81 -4.62
CA ALA A 93 -9.20 6.39 -5.91
C ALA A 93 -9.48 7.90 -5.85
N SER A 94 -9.96 8.41 -4.71
CA SER A 94 -10.18 9.84 -4.50
C SER A 94 -8.88 10.65 -4.59
N LEU A 95 -7.79 10.18 -3.98
CA LEU A 95 -6.49 10.85 -4.05
C LEU A 95 -5.84 10.69 -5.43
N LEU A 96 -5.97 9.53 -6.08
CA LEU A 96 -5.54 9.35 -7.47
C LEU A 96 -6.23 10.34 -8.41
N THR A 97 -7.53 10.58 -8.20
CA THR A 97 -8.31 11.57 -8.97
C THR A 97 -7.79 12.99 -8.75
N VAL A 98 -7.49 13.35 -7.50
CA VAL A 98 -6.92 14.66 -7.17
C VAL A 98 -5.53 14.83 -7.80
N GLN A 99 -4.65 13.83 -7.69
CA GLN A 99 -3.33 13.84 -8.31
C GLN A 99 -3.44 14.11 -9.82
N LEU A 100 -4.33 13.39 -10.50
CA LEU A 100 -4.49 13.47 -11.95
C LEU A 100 -5.04 14.83 -12.41
N LEU A 101 -6.04 15.38 -11.70
CA LEU A 101 -6.87 16.45 -12.23
C LEU A 101 -6.67 17.81 -11.54
N ALA A 102 -6.10 17.87 -10.35
CA ALA A 102 -6.03 19.13 -9.60
C ALA A 102 -5.14 20.17 -10.31
N GLY A 103 -4.06 19.71 -10.93
CA GLY A 103 -3.13 20.55 -11.69
C GLY A 103 -3.47 20.76 -13.17
N ALA A 104 -4.45 20.04 -13.72
CA ALA A 104 -4.78 20.10 -15.16
C ALA A 104 -5.11 21.53 -15.60
N ALA A 105 -4.72 21.95 -16.80
CA ALA A 105 -5.13 23.26 -17.32
C ALA A 105 -6.67 23.33 -17.46
N PRO A 106 -7.30 24.49 -17.26
CA PRO A 106 -8.76 24.64 -17.38
C PRO A 106 -9.34 24.07 -18.69
N GLU A 107 -8.63 24.31 -19.80
CA GLU A 107 -8.98 23.86 -21.14
C GLU A 107 -8.85 22.34 -21.35
N GLU A 108 -7.98 21.67 -20.59
CA GLU A 108 -7.73 20.22 -20.68
C GLU A 108 -8.60 19.43 -19.68
N PHE A 109 -9.06 20.08 -18.62
CA PHE A 109 -9.73 19.45 -17.49
C PHE A 109 -10.93 18.60 -17.91
N GLY A 110 -11.80 19.13 -18.79
CA GLY A 110 -13.01 18.43 -19.21
C GLY A 110 -12.73 17.15 -20.01
N GLU A 111 -11.71 17.15 -20.87
CA GLU A 111 -11.30 15.97 -21.63
C GLU A 111 -10.70 14.90 -20.70
N LEU A 112 -9.75 15.30 -19.85
CA LEU A 112 -9.10 14.42 -18.89
C LEU A 112 -10.09 13.80 -17.90
N ALA A 113 -11.01 14.61 -17.37
CA ALA A 113 -12.04 14.16 -16.44
C ALA A 113 -12.96 13.10 -17.07
N ARG A 114 -13.35 13.29 -18.34
CA ARG A 114 -14.18 12.31 -19.06
C ARG A 114 -13.43 11.02 -19.36
N GLY A 115 -12.18 11.11 -19.82
CA GLY A 115 -11.34 9.94 -20.07
C GLY A 115 -11.18 9.10 -18.79
N ALA A 116 -10.79 9.75 -17.70
CA ALA A 116 -10.59 9.08 -16.41
C ALA A 116 -11.90 8.47 -15.85
N ALA A 117 -13.04 9.13 -16.02
CA ALA A 117 -14.33 8.59 -15.62
C ALA A 117 -14.76 7.39 -16.48
N ALA A 118 -14.54 7.45 -17.80
CA ALA A 118 -14.90 6.37 -18.72
C ALA A 118 -14.05 5.10 -18.49
N GLU A 119 -12.79 5.27 -18.07
CA GLU A 119 -11.87 4.18 -17.74
C GLU A 119 -12.06 3.65 -16.31
N GLY A 120 -12.92 4.28 -15.50
CA GLY A 120 -13.08 3.93 -14.08
C GLY A 120 -11.85 4.29 -13.22
N ALA A 121 -10.97 5.14 -13.73
CA ALA A 121 -9.75 5.60 -13.07
C ALA A 121 -10.01 6.82 -12.14
N ALA A 122 -11.19 7.44 -12.23
CA ALA A 122 -11.59 8.56 -11.38
C ALA A 122 -12.71 8.19 -10.40
N ASP A 123 -12.52 8.58 -9.14
CA ASP A 123 -13.59 8.66 -8.17
C ASP A 123 -14.54 9.82 -8.52
N THR A 124 -15.81 9.49 -8.73
CA THR A 124 -16.80 10.45 -9.22
C THR A 124 -17.07 11.57 -8.21
N ALA A 125 -17.04 11.28 -6.90
CA ALA A 125 -17.27 12.30 -5.88
C ALA A 125 -16.11 13.29 -5.80
N ALA A 126 -14.88 12.80 -5.79
CA ALA A 126 -13.67 13.61 -5.81
C ALA A 126 -13.58 14.47 -7.08
N LEU A 127 -13.89 13.91 -8.25
CA LEU A 127 -13.91 14.62 -9.52
C LEU A 127 -14.91 15.80 -9.49
N ARG A 128 -16.12 15.58 -8.98
CA ARG A 128 -17.13 16.65 -8.83
C ARG A 128 -16.72 17.71 -7.83
N ALA A 129 -16.20 17.30 -6.68
CA ALA A 129 -15.69 18.23 -5.68
C ALA A 129 -14.57 19.10 -6.27
N LEU A 130 -13.65 18.50 -7.01
CA LEU A 130 -12.55 19.21 -7.63
C LEU A 130 -13.00 20.20 -8.70
N ALA A 131 -13.92 19.80 -9.58
CA ALA A 131 -14.50 20.72 -10.56
C ALA A 131 -15.19 21.91 -9.88
N ALA A 132 -15.94 21.66 -8.81
CA ALA A 132 -16.58 22.72 -8.03
C ALA A 132 -15.57 23.66 -7.36
N MET A 133 -14.55 23.12 -6.68
CA MET A 133 -13.46 23.89 -6.07
C MET A 133 -12.74 24.77 -7.10
N ARG A 134 -12.55 24.27 -8.32
CA ARG A 134 -11.86 24.97 -9.40
C ARG A 134 -12.77 25.84 -10.27
N ARG A 135 -14.08 25.82 -10.03
CA ARG A 135 -15.12 26.50 -10.84
C ARG A 135 -15.02 26.13 -12.33
N LEU A 136 -14.79 24.86 -12.61
CA LEU A 136 -14.71 24.32 -13.97
C LEU A 136 -15.98 23.53 -14.29
N ASP A 137 -16.45 23.66 -15.53
CA ASP A 137 -17.61 22.91 -16.00
C ASP A 137 -17.23 21.44 -16.25
N LEU A 138 -18.01 20.54 -15.66
CA LEU A 138 -18.02 19.14 -16.04
C LEU A 138 -19.01 18.99 -17.18
N GLU A 139 -18.53 18.90 -18.41
CA GLU A 139 -19.40 18.50 -19.52
C GLU A 139 -19.95 17.09 -19.22
N ALA A 140 -21.21 17.03 -18.77
CA ALA A 140 -22.05 15.87 -18.51
C ALA A 140 -21.31 14.55 -18.20
N VAL A 141 -20.62 14.49 -17.05
CA VAL A 141 -20.24 13.19 -16.46
C VAL A 141 -21.53 12.56 -15.92
N PRO A 142 -21.99 11.41 -16.44
CA PRO A 142 -23.28 10.84 -16.06
C PRO A 142 -23.34 10.61 -14.55
N ALA A 143 -24.51 10.89 -13.96
CA ALA A 143 -24.78 10.57 -12.57
C ALA A 143 -24.93 9.04 -12.44
N SER A 144 -23.91 8.39 -11.87
CA SER A 144 -24.05 7.04 -11.31
C SER A 144 -24.96 7.06 -10.09
#